data_AF-A0A357T4E1-F1
#
_entry.id   AF-A0A357T4E1-F1
#
_cell.length_a   1.000
_cell.length_b   1.000
_cell.length_c   1.000
_cell.angle_alpha   90.00
_cell.angle_beta   90.00
_cell.angle_gamma   90.00
#
_symmetry.space_group_name_H-M   'P 1'
#
loop_
_entity.id
_entity.type
_entity.pdbx_description
1 polymer ?
#
loop_
_entity_poly.entity_id
_entity_poly.type
_entity_poly.pdbx_seq_one_letter_code
_entity_poly.pdbx_strand_id
1 'polypeptide(L)'
;AELGRRGKSQLIPVDSEHSAIFQCLQGITKENLKTLHLTASGGPFRQFSLKQMEKITPKAALAHPTWQMGGKITVDSATLMNKGLEVIEAHWLFGVDYEWIKVVIHPQSIVHSLIELVDGSFLAQLGPADMRLPIQLALTYPQRKPNPFSRLDLCNLSELQFYPPDFQLFPCLALA
;
A
#
# COMPACT_ATOMS: atom_id res chain seq x y z
N ALA A 1 -11.80 1.79 15.92
CA ALA A 1 -10.90 1.08 16.86
C ALA A 1 -11.60 0.56 18.11
N GLU A 2 -12.44 1.35 18.79
CA GLU A 2 -13.00 0.96 20.11
C GLU A 2 -14.02 -0.21 20.05
N LEU A 3 -14.86 -0.28 19.02
CA LEU A 3 -15.82 -1.39 18.84
C LEU A 3 -15.12 -2.73 18.53
N GLY A 4 -14.04 -2.71 17.75
CA GLY A 4 -13.24 -3.91 17.46
C GLY A 4 -12.48 -4.43 18.69
N ARG A 5 -12.10 -3.55 19.62
CA ARG A 5 -11.51 -3.92 20.91
C ARG A 5 -12.54 -4.44 21.92
N ARG A 6 -13.79 -4.01 21.81
CA ARG A 6 -14.91 -4.43 22.68
C ARG A 6 -15.59 -5.73 22.22
N GLY A 7 -15.43 -6.13 20.96
CA GLY A 7 -15.94 -7.39 20.41
C GLY A 7 -14.86 -8.45 20.23
N LYS A 8 -15.24 -9.73 20.17
CA LYS A 8 -14.34 -10.84 19.77
C LYS A 8 -14.06 -10.88 18.25
N SER A 9 -14.46 -9.85 17.50
CA SER A 9 -14.34 -9.77 16.05
C SER A 9 -12.94 -9.30 15.65
N GLN A 10 -12.22 -10.14 14.90
CA GLN A 10 -10.95 -9.76 14.28
C GLN A 10 -11.23 -9.00 12.97
N LEU A 11 -10.60 -7.84 12.81
CA LEU A 11 -10.67 -7.09 11.56
C LEU A 11 -9.47 -7.49 10.69
N ILE A 12 -9.75 -8.02 9.49
CA ILE A 12 -8.73 -8.40 8.51
C ILE A 12 -8.78 -7.40 7.36
N PRO A 13 -7.70 -6.64 7.10
CA PRO A 13 -7.69 -5.64 6.05
C PRO A 13 -7.72 -6.29 4.65
N VAL A 14 -8.46 -5.65 3.75
CA VAL A 14 -8.60 -6.06 2.34
C VAL A 14 -7.84 -5.12 1.41
N ASP A 15 -7.61 -3.87 1.80
CA ASP A 15 -6.71 -2.98 1.10
C ASP A 15 -5.31 -3.64 0.98
N SER A 16 -4.70 -3.55 -0.21
CA SER A 16 -3.52 -4.35 -0.56
C SER A 16 -2.35 -4.09 0.38
N GLU A 17 -2.11 -2.83 0.71
CA GLU A 17 -1.02 -2.35 1.53
C GLU A 17 -1.17 -2.81 2.98
N HIS A 18 -2.37 -2.62 3.55
CA HIS A 18 -2.64 -3.06 4.92
C HIS A 18 -2.73 -4.59 5.02
N SER A 19 -3.24 -5.28 3.99
CA SER A 19 -3.21 -6.75 3.92
C SER A 19 -1.78 -7.28 3.84
N ALA A 20 -0.88 -6.58 3.14
CA ALA A 20 0.54 -6.88 3.11
C ALA A 20 1.19 -6.70 4.50
N ILE A 21 0.98 -5.55 5.15
CA ILE A 21 1.47 -5.30 6.51
C ILE A 21 0.92 -6.35 7.48
N PHE A 22 -0.37 -6.63 7.43
CA PHE A 22 -1.00 -7.64 8.27
C PHE A 22 -0.33 -9.01 8.14
N GLN A 23 0.03 -9.43 6.92
CA GLN A 23 0.77 -10.67 6.68
C GLN A 23 2.19 -10.62 7.24
N CYS A 24 2.91 -9.51 7.09
CA CYS A 24 4.26 -9.34 7.62
C CYS A 24 4.31 -9.31 9.15
N LEU A 25 3.25 -8.83 9.80
CA LEU A 25 3.15 -8.76 11.26
C LEU A 25 2.84 -10.12 11.92
N GLN A 26 2.56 -11.18 11.16
CA GLN A 26 2.25 -12.48 11.73
C GLN A 26 3.45 -13.05 12.49
N GLY A 27 3.33 -13.14 13.82
CA GLY A 27 4.41 -13.60 14.70
C GLY A 27 5.39 -12.49 15.12
N ILE A 28 5.15 -11.23 14.76
CA ILE A 28 5.94 -10.07 15.17
C ILE A 28 5.25 -9.39 16.34
N THR A 29 5.97 -9.18 17.45
CA THR A 29 5.48 -8.40 18.58
C THR A 29 5.63 -6.91 18.30
N LYS A 30 4.86 -6.08 19.00
CA LYS A 30 4.87 -4.63 18.79
C LYS A 30 6.25 -4.01 19.08
N GLU A 31 6.98 -4.57 20.04
CA GLU A 31 8.32 -4.10 20.46
C GLU A 31 9.39 -4.38 19.40
N ASN A 32 9.17 -5.37 18.54
CA ASN A 32 10.09 -5.72 17.47
C ASN A 32 9.82 -4.92 16.18
N LEU A 33 8.68 -4.24 16.08
CA LEU A 33 8.35 -3.38 14.95
C LEU A 33 8.99 -2.00 15.13
N LYS A 34 9.67 -1.52 14.08
CA LYS A 34 10.28 -0.19 14.04
C LYS A 34 9.52 0.77 13.12
N THR A 35 9.23 0.35 11.89
CA THR A 35 8.59 1.22 10.88
C THR A 35 7.66 0.41 9.97
N LEU A 36 6.50 0.95 9.63
CA LEU A 36 5.68 0.51 8.50
C LEU A 36 6.08 1.28 7.25
N HIS A 37 6.29 0.57 6.14
CA HIS A 37 6.57 1.18 4.83
C HIS A 37 5.42 0.88 3.87
N LEU A 38 4.56 1.87 3.67
CA LEU A 38 3.46 1.82 2.72
C LEU A 38 3.98 2.13 1.32
N THR A 39 3.90 1.16 0.41
CA THR A 39 4.31 1.36 -0.98
C THR A 39 3.20 2.04 -1.77
N ALA A 40 3.54 2.89 -2.74
CA ALA A 40 2.58 3.53 -3.64
C ALA A 40 3.06 3.41 -5.09
N SER A 41 2.15 3.22 -6.05
CA SER A 41 2.52 3.17 -7.49
C SER A 41 3.10 4.49 -8.03
N GLY A 42 2.86 5.60 -7.31
CA GLY A 42 3.13 6.98 -7.74
C GLY A 42 2.04 7.58 -8.62
N GLY A 43 1.05 6.79 -9.04
CA GLY A 43 0.01 7.23 -9.98
C GLY A 43 0.56 7.55 -11.39
N PRO A 44 -0.31 8.02 -12.31
CA PRO A 44 0.08 8.34 -13.69
C PRO A 44 1.06 9.52 -13.82
N PHE A 45 1.17 10.37 -12.79
CA PHE A 45 1.89 11.64 -12.88
C PHE A 45 3.23 11.68 -12.14
N ARG A 46 3.71 10.54 -11.62
CA ARG A 46 4.97 10.47 -10.84
C ARG A 46 6.22 11.01 -11.56
N GLN A 47 6.20 11.05 -12.89
CA GLN A 47 7.31 11.52 -13.74
C GLN A 47 7.04 12.92 -14.33
N PHE A 48 5.95 13.58 -13.92
CA PHE A 48 5.60 14.90 -14.44
C PHE A 48 6.40 15.99 -13.73
N SER A 49 6.65 17.08 -14.45
CA SER A 49 7.06 18.35 -13.89
C SER A 49 5.85 19.14 -13.36
N LEU A 50 6.08 20.08 -12.45
CA LEU A 50 5.03 20.98 -11.94
C LEU A 50 4.24 21.69 -13.06
N LYS A 51 4.92 22.11 -14.14
CA LYS A 51 4.27 22.73 -15.31
C LYS A 51 3.35 21.77 -16.08
N GLN A 52 3.67 20.47 -16.08
CA GLN A 52 2.80 19.46 -16.67
C GLN A 52 1.59 19.18 -15.78
N MET A 53 1.76 19.27 -14.46
CA MET A 53 0.67 19.09 -13.49
C MET A 53 -0.47 20.11 -13.69
N GLU A 54 -0.14 21.37 -14.01
CA GLU A 54 -1.12 22.45 -14.27
C GLU A 54 -2.10 22.15 -15.42
N LYS A 55 -1.74 21.23 -16.32
CA LYS A 55 -2.51 20.90 -17.53
C LYS A 55 -3.26 19.57 -17.43
N ILE A 56 -3.25 18.93 -16.25
CA ILE A 56 -3.90 17.64 -16.05
C ILE A 56 -5.41 17.79 -16.25
N THR A 57 -5.98 16.81 -16.96
CA THR A 57 -7.43 16.69 -17.14
C THR A 57 -7.98 15.52 -16.33
N PRO A 58 -9.29 15.51 -15.99
CA PRO A 58 -9.91 14.35 -15.34
C PRO A 58 -9.71 13.05 -16.14
N LYS A 59 -9.76 13.13 -17.48
CA LYS A 59 -9.50 11.97 -18.35
C LYS A 59 -8.08 11.41 -18.16
N ALA A 60 -7.08 12.28 -18.03
CA ALA A 60 -5.71 11.86 -17.76
C ALA A 60 -5.57 11.24 -16.36
N ALA A 61 -6.26 11.79 -15.35
CA ALA A 61 -6.22 11.26 -13.99
C ALA A 61 -6.82 9.84 -13.91
N LEU A 62 -7.82 9.53 -14.73
CA LEU A 62 -8.48 8.22 -14.80
C LEU A 62 -7.63 7.12 -15.48
N ALA A 63 -6.47 7.45 -16.06
CA ALA A 63 -5.60 6.49 -16.75
C ALA A 63 -4.53 5.90 -15.83
N HIS A 64 -4.92 5.07 -14.86
CA HIS A 64 -3.98 4.48 -13.88
C HIS A 64 -3.03 3.47 -14.55
N PRO A 65 -1.72 3.49 -14.23
CA PRO A 65 -0.72 2.66 -14.92
C PRO A 65 -0.80 1.15 -14.59
N THR A 66 -1.32 0.78 -13.41
CA THR A 66 -1.22 -0.60 -12.89
C THR A 66 -2.55 -1.24 -12.50
N TRP A 67 -3.61 -0.46 -12.28
CA TRP A 67 -4.85 -0.93 -11.66
C TRP A 67 -6.06 -0.44 -12.43
N GLN A 68 -7.08 -1.29 -12.58
CA GLN A 68 -8.40 -0.88 -13.08
C GLN A 68 -9.33 -0.73 -11.88
N MET A 69 -9.71 0.52 -11.57
CA MET A 69 -10.45 0.85 -10.35
C MET A 69 -11.59 1.84 -10.64
N GLY A 70 -12.42 2.12 -9.64
CA GLY A 70 -13.48 3.14 -9.73
C GLY A 70 -12.91 4.57 -9.80
N GLY A 71 -13.64 5.49 -10.44
CA GLY A 71 -13.11 6.82 -10.75
C GLY A 71 -12.59 7.63 -9.56
N LYS A 72 -13.23 7.53 -8.38
CA LYS A 72 -12.79 8.24 -7.16
C LYS A 72 -11.40 7.79 -6.72
N ILE A 73 -11.21 6.49 -6.47
CA ILE A 73 -9.93 5.95 -6.03
C ILE A 73 -8.85 6.19 -7.09
N THR A 74 -9.19 6.14 -8.38
CA THR A 74 -8.24 6.44 -9.44
C THR A 74 -7.71 7.88 -9.39
N VAL A 75 -8.58 8.87 -9.15
CA VAL A 75 -8.17 10.27 -8.97
C VAL A 75 -7.35 10.45 -7.70
N ASP A 76 -7.73 9.79 -6.61
CA ASP A 76 -6.98 9.83 -5.35
C ASP A 76 -5.59 9.22 -5.49
N SER A 77 -5.43 8.14 -6.27
CA SER A 77 -4.11 7.58 -6.59
C SER A 77 -3.29 8.55 -7.44
N ALA A 78 -3.91 9.31 -8.34
CA ALA A 78 -3.23 10.28 -9.18
C ALA A 78 -2.70 11.50 -8.41
N THR A 79 -3.28 11.80 -7.25
CA THR A 79 -2.86 12.89 -6.35
C THR A 79 -2.05 12.41 -5.14
N LEU A 80 -1.91 11.08 -4.98
CA LEU A 80 -1.47 10.41 -3.75
C LEU A 80 -2.31 10.72 -2.50
N MET A 81 -3.48 11.34 -2.63
CA MET A 81 -4.44 11.42 -1.52
C MET A 81 -4.87 10.03 -1.05
N ASN A 82 -4.96 9.05 -1.95
CA ASN A 82 -5.25 7.66 -1.58
C ASN A 82 -4.25 7.17 -0.53
N LYS A 83 -2.97 7.42 -0.78
CA LYS A 83 -1.89 7.01 0.11
C LYS A 83 -1.92 7.77 1.44
N GLY A 84 -2.32 9.04 1.43
CA GLY A 84 -2.56 9.80 2.66
C GLY A 84 -3.68 9.19 3.52
N LEU A 85 -4.80 8.80 2.89
CA LEU A 85 -5.88 8.09 3.59
C LEU A 85 -5.42 6.75 4.15
N GLU A 86 -4.59 6.01 3.40
CA GLU A 86 -4.03 4.74 3.84
C GLU A 86 -3.04 4.90 5.00
N VAL A 87 -2.29 6.01 5.09
CA VAL A 87 -1.44 6.35 6.25
C VAL A 87 -2.30 6.49 7.51
N ILE A 88 -3.40 7.24 7.42
CA ILE A 88 -4.37 7.39 8.52
C ILE A 88 -4.96 6.03 8.88
N GLU A 89 -5.33 5.22 7.90
CA GLU A 89 -5.87 3.88 8.15
C GLU A 89 -4.84 2.96 8.83
N ALA A 90 -3.58 2.97 8.40
CA ALA A 90 -2.51 2.17 8.99
C ALA A 90 -2.26 2.53 10.47
N HIS A 91 -2.31 3.82 10.81
CA HIS A 91 -2.25 4.29 12.20
C HIS A 91 -3.32 3.62 13.07
N TRP A 92 -4.58 3.60 12.59
CA TRP A 92 -5.69 3.03 13.34
C TRP A 92 -5.72 1.49 13.35
N LEU A 93 -5.35 0.85 12.24
CA LEU A 93 -5.36 -0.60 12.09
C LEU A 93 -4.27 -1.27 12.93
N PHE A 94 -3.06 -0.71 12.92
CA PHE A 94 -1.89 -1.33 13.54
C PHE A 94 -1.48 -0.67 14.87
N GLY A 95 -2.10 0.47 15.23
CA GLY A 95 -1.85 1.14 16.50
C GLY A 95 -0.41 1.62 16.64
N VAL A 96 0.13 2.19 15.56
CA VAL A 96 1.48 2.79 15.47
C VAL A 96 1.36 4.29 15.24
N ASP A 97 2.31 5.07 15.74
CA ASP A 97 2.30 6.53 15.55
C ASP A 97 2.68 6.91 14.11
N TYR A 98 2.20 8.07 13.64
CA TYR A 98 2.42 8.53 12.26
C TYR A 98 3.91 8.62 11.88
N GLU A 99 4.78 8.98 12.83
CA GLU A 99 6.23 9.02 12.63
C GLU A 99 6.85 7.65 12.28
N TRP A 100 6.15 6.55 12.59
CA TRP A 100 6.58 5.19 12.27
C TRP A 100 5.98 4.70 10.94
N ILE A 101 5.24 5.53 10.22
CA ILE A 101 4.65 5.19 8.92
C ILE A 101 5.37 6.00 7.85
N LYS A 102 6.05 5.30 6.94
CA LYS A 102 6.73 5.91 5.79
C LYS A 102 6.03 5.52 4.51
N VAL A 103 5.92 6.48 3.60
CA VAL A 103 5.44 6.24 2.24
C VAL A 103 6.65 6.15 1.31
N VAL A 104 6.65 5.12 0.46
CA VAL A 104 7.69 4.91 -0.55
C VAL A 104 7.05 4.65 -1.91
N ILE A 105 7.59 5.25 -2.97
CA ILE A 105 7.10 4.98 -4.32
C ILE A 105 7.72 3.67 -4.81
N HIS A 106 6.86 2.74 -5.21
CA HIS A 106 7.20 1.47 -5.83
C HIS A 106 6.37 1.28 -7.12
N PRO A 107 6.88 1.73 -8.28
CA PRO A 107 6.10 1.78 -9.52
C PRO A 107 5.56 0.44 -10.00
N GLN A 108 6.30 -0.64 -9.73
CA GLN A 108 5.96 -1.98 -10.21
C GLN A 108 4.77 -2.58 -9.47
N SER A 109 4.40 -2.05 -8.29
CA SER A 109 3.28 -2.55 -7.47
C SER A 109 3.33 -4.07 -7.22
N ILE A 110 4.55 -4.60 -7.03
CA ILE A 110 4.80 -6.02 -6.73
C ILE A 110 5.03 -6.21 -5.24
N VAL A 111 5.81 -5.31 -4.63
CA VAL A 111 5.90 -5.19 -3.17
C VAL A 111 4.73 -4.34 -2.71
N HIS A 112 3.76 -4.99 -2.06
CA HIS A 112 2.50 -4.35 -1.65
C HIS A 112 2.65 -3.55 -0.36
N SER A 113 3.59 -3.88 0.52
CA SER A 113 4.10 -3.04 1.62
C SER A 113 5.20 -3.81 2.36
N LEU A 114 5.93 -3.12 3.25
CA LEU A 114 6.99 -3.70 4.07
C LEU A 114 6.85 -3.27 5.54
N ILE A 115 7.49 -4.04 6.41
CA ILE A 115 7.80 -3.63 7.78
C ILE A 115 9.31 -3.67 7.99
N GLU A 116 9.82 -2.70 8.76
CA GLU A 116 11.18 -2.64 9.27
C GLU A 116 11.15 -3.06 10.74
N LEU A 117 12.04 -3.98 11.12
CA LEU A 117 12.20 -4.46 12.47
C LEU A 117 13.32 -3.70 13.20
N VAL A 118 13.31 -3.76 14.53
CA VAL A 118 14.29 -3.04 15.38
C VAL A 118 15.74 -3.44 15.15
N ASP A 119 15.98 -4.64 14.62
CA ASP A 119 17.31 -5.16 14.25
C ASP A 119 17.78 -4.71 12.84
N GLY A 120 16.94 -3.96 12.11
CA GLY A 120 17.21 -3.50 10.75
C GLY A 120 16.74 -4.46 9.66
N SER A 121 16.17 -5.62 10.00
CA SER A 121 15.59 -6.55 9.04
C SER A 121 14.31 -5.99 8.42
N PHE A 122 14.05 -6.33 7.17
CA PHE A 122 12.80 -6.00 6.47
C PHE A 122 12.02 -7.26 6.13
N LEU A 123 10.71 -7.24 6.39
CA LEU A 123 9.78 -8.24 5.87
C LEU A 123 8.85 -7.55 4.88
N ALA A 124 8.66 -8.17 3.72
CA ALA A 124 7.85 -7.62 2.64
C ALA A 124 6.87 -8.68 2.14
N GLN A 125 5.66 -8.24 1.77
CA GLN A 125 4.73 -9.10 1.07
C GLN A 125 4.77 -8.78 -0.43
N LEU A 126 5.06 -9.81 -1.23
CA LEU A 126 5.15 -9.73 -2.68
C LEU A 126 4.02 -10.52 -3.34
N GLY A 127 3.52 -10.00 -4.45
CA GLY A 127 2.57 -10.71 -5.31
C GLY A 127 2.27 -9.92 -6.59
N PRO A 128 1.51 -10.50 -7.53
CA PRO A 128 0.95 -9.71 -8.62
C PRO A 128 0.02 -8.62 -8.07
N ALA A 129 -0.14 -7.53 -8.83
CA ALA A 129 -1.14 -6.49 -8.59
C ALA A 129 -2.55 -7.05 -8.85
N ASP A 130 -3.09 -7.79 -7.89
CA ASP A 130 -4.37 -8.50 -7.99
C ASP A 130 -5.10 -8.52 -6.64
N MET A 131 -6.19 -7.75 -6.53
CA MET A 131 -7.00 -7.63 -5.31
C MET A 131 -7.66 -8.93 -4.87
N ARG A 132 -7.76 -9.94 -5.75
CA ARG A 132 -8.29 -11.25 -5.35
C ARG A 132 -7.41 -11.91 -4.28
N LEU A 133 -6.12 -11.58 -4.21
CA LEU A 133 -5.21 -12.10 -3.19
C LEU A 133 -5.54 -11.60 -1.77
N PRO A 134 -5.57 -10.28 -1.49
CA PRO A 134 -5.93 -9.80 -0.15
C PRO A 134 -7.38 -10.12 0.22
N ILE A 135 -8.32 -10.11 -0.75
CA ILE A 135 -9.71 -10.56 -0.52
C ILE A 135 -9.76 -12.02 -0.08
N GLN A 136 -9.06 -12.91 -0.78
CA GLN A 136 -9.05 -14.32 -0.43
C GLN A 136 -8.46 -14.54 0.96
N LEU A 137 -7.36 -13.86 1.29
CA LEU A 137 -6.78 -13.96 2.63
C LEU A 137 -7.77 -13.53 3.71
N ALA A 138 -8.47 -12.41 3.53
CA ALA A 138 -9.45 -11.93 4.50
C ALA A 138 -10.59 -12.93 4.75
N LEU A 139 -10.97 -13.71 3.73
CA LEU A 139 -12.01 -14.73 3.83
C LEU A 139 -11.51 -16.07 4.40
N THR A 140 -10.23 -16.39 4.24
CA THR A 140 -9.69 -17.72 4.60
C THR A 140 -8.76 -17.72 5.79
N TYR A 141 -8.35 -16.55 6.29
CA TYR A 141 -7.45 -16.42 7.43
C TYR A 141 -7.97 -17.21 8.65
N PRO A 142 -7.11 -17.97 9.37
CA PRO A 142 -5.65 -18.03 9.25
C PRO A 142 -5.14 -19.00 8.18
N GLN A 143 -6.01 -19.71 7.47
CA GLN A 143 -5.60 -20.63 6.42
C GLN A 143 -5.34 -19.91 5.09
N ARG A 144 -4.46 -20.50 4.27
CA ARG A 144 -4.33 -20.17 2.85
C ARG A 144 -5.02 -21.23 2.01
N LYS A 145 -5.61 -20.83 0.88
CA LYS A 145 -6.22 -21.75 -0.08
C LYS A 145 -5.53 -21.65 -1.44
N PRO A 146 -5.41 -22.74 -2.21
CA PRO A 146 -4.94 -22.67 -3.59
C PRO A 146 -5.92 -21.85 -4.44
N ASN A 147 -5.41 -21.18 -5.47
CA ASN A 147 -6.21 -20.41 -6.43
C ASN A 147 -5.56 -20.49 -7.83
N PRO A 148 -6.32 -20.22 -8.91
CA PRO A 148 -5.80 -20.19 -10.27
C PRO A 148 -5.33 -18.79 -10.71
N PHE A 149 -5.12 -17.84 -9.79
CA PHE A 149 -4.74 -16.47 -10.14
C PHE A 149 -3.33 -16.41 -10.72
N SER A 150 -2.96 -15.25 -11.27
CA SER A 150 -1.61 -15.01 -11.75
C SER A 150 -0.57 -15.29 -10.65
N ARG A 151 0.63 -15.67 -11.08
CA ARG A 151 1.77 -15.94 -10.20
C ARG A 151 2.87 -14.95 -10.54
N LEU A 152 3.55 -14.46 -9.50
CA LEU A 152 4.78 -13.71 -9.68
C LEU A 152 5.88 -14.68 -10.09
N ASP A 153 6.56 -14.37 -11.19
CA ASP A 153 7.74 -15.09 -11.64
C ASP A 153 8.97 -14.22 -11.39
N LEU A 154 9.75 -14.57 -10.36
CA LEU A 154 10.94 -13.82 -9.98
C LEU A 154 12.07 -13.94 -11.01
N CYS A 155 12.10 -15.01 -11.81
CA CYS A 155 13.14 -15.20 -12.84
C CYS A 155 12.91 -14.28 -14.05
N ASN A 156 11.67 -13.88 -14.28
CA ASN A 156 11.27 -12.96 -15.36
C ASN A 156 11.06 -11.52 -14.89
N LEU A 157 11.24 -11.26 -13.59
CA LEU A 157 11.15 -9.92 -13.01
C LEU A 157 12.46 -9.16 -13.27
N SER A 158 12.37 -8.03 -13.98
CA SER A 158 13.56 -7.25 -14.33
C SER A 158 14.13 -6.44 -13.17
N GLU A 159 13.28 -5.71 -12.45
CA GLU A 159 13.70 -4.80 -11.38
C GLU A 159 12.57 -4.48 -10.39
N LEU A 160 12.97 -4.09 -9.19
CA LEU A 160 12.10 -3.48 -8.17
C LEU A 160 12.73 -2.15 -7.76
N GLN A 161 12.01 -1.05 -7.99
CA GLN A 161 12.51 0.29 -7.70
C GLN A 161 11.77 0.88 -6.49
N PHE A 162 12.52 1.62 -5.66
CA PHE A 162 12.01 2.33 -4.49
C PHE A 162 12.61 3.74 -4.44
N TYR A 163 11.77 4.75 -4.25
CA TYR A 163 12.23 6.13 -4.10
C TYR A 163 11.26 6.96 -3.26
N PRO A 164 11.70 8.07 -2.65
CA PRO A 164 10.81 8.92 -1.85
C PRO A 164 9.71 9.56 -2.72
N PRO A 165 8.52 9.81 -2.14
CA PRO A 165 7.49 10.62 -2.80
C PRO A 165 7.96 12.08 -2.93
N ASP A 166 7.54 12.73 -4.02
CA ASP A 166 7.76 14.17 -4.21
C ASP A 166 6.59 14.97 -3.64
N PHE A 167 6.78 15.56 -2.46
CA PHE A 167 5.74 16.34 -1.79
C PHE A 167 5.41 17.67 -2.48
N GLN A 168 6.26 18.18 -3.37
CA GLN A 168 5.93 19.35 -4.20
C GLN A 168 4.96 18.96 -5.30
N LEU A 169 5.14 17.77 -5.91
CA LEU A 169 4.21 17.22 -6.90
C LEU A 169 2.93 16.70 -6.26
N PHE A 170 3.00 16.16 -5.04
CA PHE A 170 1.88 15.50 -4.36
C PHE A 170 1.59 16.13 -3.00
N PRO A 171 1.13 17.40 -2.95
CA PRO A 171 0.88 18.11 -1.69
C PRO A 171 -0.26 17.47 -0.88
N CYS A 172 -1.18 16.75 -1.54
CA CYS A 172 -2.24 15.99 -0.87
C CYS A 172 -1.68 14.97 0.13
N LEU A 173 -0.52 14.38 -0.15
CA LEU A 173 0.12 13.42 0.75
C LEU A 173 0.67 14.11 2.01
N ALA A 174 1.10 15.37 1.92
CA ALA A 174 1.57 16.13 3.08
C ALA A 174 0.42 16.68 3.95
N LEU A 175 -0.79 16.81 3.38
CA LEU A 175 -1.97 17.31 4.10
C LEU A 175 -2.64 16.25 4.97
N ALA A 176 -2.51 14.98 4.60
CA ALA A 176 -3.11 13.84 5.28
C ALA A 176 -2.24 13.39 6.46
#